data_AF-A0AAU9S2A6-F1
#
_entry.id   AF-A0AAU9S2A6-F1
#
_cell.length_a   1.000
_cell.length_b   1.000
_cell.length_c   1.000
_cell.angle_alpha   90.00
_cell.angle_beta   90.00
_cell.angle_gamma   90.00
#
_symmetry.space_group_name_H-M   'P 1'
#
loop_
_entity.id
_entity.type
_entity.pdbx_description
1 polymer ?
#
loop_
_entity_poly.entity_id
_entity_poly.type
_entity_poly.pdbx_seq_one_letter_code
_entity_poly.pdbx_strand_id
1 'polypeptide(L)'
;MDDGYAALKWLRAQATSDEPDTWLTDVADFNRVFISGDSAGGNIAHNLAVRLRAGSPELVPVRVKGYVLLAPFFGGDVLTRSEAEGPKDAFLNWELIDRSPVVTVVCFLLPIFILGHVWFAFFFFF
;
A
#
# COMPACT_ATOMS: atom_id res chain seq x y z
N MET A 1 4.68 7.88 4.38
CA MET A 1 5.72 6.89 3.99
C MET A 1 6.35 6.27 5.24
N ASP A 2 6.76 7.08 6.21
CA ASP A 2 7.39 6.58 7.44
C ASP A 2 6.55 5.58 8.21
N ASP A 3 5.23 5.78 8.31
CA ASP A 3 4.33 4.84 8.98
C ASP A 3 4.27 3.48 8.28
N GLY A 4 4.30 3.46 6.94
CA GLY A 4 4.37 2.21 6.18
C GLY A 4 5.67 1.43 6.46
N TYR A 5 6.78 2.15 6.62
CA TYR A 5 8.05 1.53 7.01
C TYR A 5 8.05 1.10 8.49
N ALA A 6 7.48 1.91 9.38
CA ALA A 6 7.32 1.60 10.80
C ALA A 6 6.48 0.34 11.01
N ALA A 7 5.40 0.15 10.23
CA ALA A 7 4.59 -1.06 10.24
C ALA A 7 5.41 -2.32 9.88
N LEU A 8 6.33 -2.23 8.92
CA LEU A 8 7.22 -3.36 8.58
C LEU A 8 8.25 -3.63 9.68
N LYS A 9 8.72 -2.60 10.38
CA LYS A 9 9.60 -2.76 11.55
C LYS A 9 8.84 -3.39 12.72
N TRP A 10 7.58 -3.01 12.93
CA TRP A 10 6.70 -3.66 13.90
C TRP A 10 6.46 -5.12 13.54
N LEU A 11 6.16 -5.43 12.29
CA LEU A 11 5.97 -6.81 11.82
C LEU A 11 7.22 -7.67 12.07
N ARG A 12 8.41 -7.10 11.84
CA ARG A 12 9.68 -7.74 12.20
C ARG A 12 9.80 -7.98 13.70
N ALA A 13 9.42 -7.00 14.53
CA ALA A 13 9.47 -7.15 15.99
C ALA A 13 8.55 -8.28 16.45
N GLN A 14 7.35 -8.42 15.87
CA GLN A 14 6.45 -9.56 16.13
C GLN A 14 7.11 -10.89 15.80
N ALA A 15 7.82 -10.98 14.68
CA ALA A 15 8.50 -12.20 14.25
C ALA A 15 9.68 -12.63 15.16
N THR A 16 10.14 -11.76 16.04
CA THR A 16 11.29 -12.01 16.94
C THR A 16 10.95 -11.83 18.42
N SER A 17 9.69 -11.53 18.76
CA SER A 17 9.28 -11.27 20.14
C SER A 17 9.17 -12.58 20.92
N ASP A 18 9.56 -12.55 22.19
CA ASP A 18 9.25 -13.63 23.14
C ASP A 18 7.78 -13.62 23.55
N GLU A 19 7.13 -12.45 23.45
CA GLU A 19 5.71 -12.23 23.70
C GLU A 19 5.07 -11.55 22.48
N PRO A 20 4.81 -12.29 21.39
CA PRO A 20 4.20 -11.71 20.20
C PRO A 20 2.67 -11.67 20.29
N ASP A 21 2.06 -10.88 19.41
CA ASP A 21 0.63 -10.85 19.20
C ASP A 21 0.16 -12.16 18.52
N THR A 22 -0.44 -13.06 19.30
CA THR A 22 -0.79 -14.43 18.88
C THR A 22 -1.77 -14.50 17.71
N TRP A 23 -2.66 -13.51 17.57
CA TRP A 23 -3.58 -13.43 16.42
C TRP A 23 -2.86 -13.44 15.07
N LEU A 24 -1.62 -12.95 15.04
CA LEU A 24 -0.77 -12.92 13.86
C LEU A 24 0.19 -14.11 13.83
N THR A 25 0.93 -14.37 14.90
CA THR A 25 2.00 -15.39 14.88
C THR A 25 1.50 -16.82 14.75
N ASP A 26 0.26 -17.09 15.16
CA ASP A 26 -0.32 -18.43 15.07
C ASP A 26 -0.66 -18.83 13.62
N VAL A 27 -0.80 -17.84 12.72
CA VAL A 27 -1.28 -18.06 11.35
C VAL A 27 -0.36 -17.50 10.26
N ALA A 28 0.51 -16.52 10.60
CA ALA A 28 1.35 -15.83 9.63
C ALA A 28 2.67 -16.58 9.38
N ASP A 29 2.99 -16.77 8.10
CA ASP A 29 4.33 -17.17 7.67
C ASP A 29 5.17 -15.92 7.37
N PHE A 30 6.03 -15.53 8.31
CA PHE A 30 6.93 -14.37 8.14
C PHE A 30 7.94 -14.55 7.00
N ASN A 31 8.19 -15.77 6.51
CA ASN A 31 9.01 -16.00 5.33
C ASN A 31 8.26 -15.76 4.02
N ARG A 32 6.95 -15.47 4.06
CA ARG A 32 6.08 -15.38 2.89
C ARG A 32 5.13 -14.18 2.95
N VAL A 33 5.70 -12.99 3.17
CA VAL A 33 4.96 -11.72 3.26
C VAL A 33 4.81 -11.07 1.89
N PHE A 34 3.63 -10.52 1.61
CA PHE A 34 3.36 -9.68 0.44
C PHE A 34 2.88 -8.32 0.92
N ILE A 35 3.32 -7.26 0.26
CA ILE A 35 2.86 -5.89 0.54
C ILE A 35 1.93 -5.48 -0.60
N SER A 36 0.68 -5.18 -0.28
CA SER A 36 -0.30 -4.73 -1.26
C SER A 36 -0.80 -3.33 -0.93
N GLY A 37 -1.19 -2.59 -1.95
CA GLY A 37 -1.89 -1.32 -1.77
C GLY A 37 -2.62 -0.89 -3.04
N ASP A 38 -3.73 -0.18 -2.85
CA ASP A 38 -4.50 0.42 -3.94
C ASP A 38 -4.29 1.94 -4.01
N SER A 39 -4.39 2.54 -5.19
CA SER A 39 -4.31 4.00 -5.35
C SER A 39 -3.06 4.58 -4.66
N ALA A 40 -3.18 5.52 -3.72
CA ALA A 40 -2.06 6.05 -2.94
C ALA A 40 -1.35 4.96 -2.10
N GLY A 41 -2.08 3.94 -1.63
CA GLY A 41 -1.51 2.76 -0.98
C GLY A 41 -0.56 1.99 -1.92
N GLY A 42 -0.90 1.90 -3.21
CA GLY A 42 -0.02 1.32 -4.22
C GLY A 42 1.27 2.13 -4.41
N ASN A 43 1.18 3.45 -4.34
CA ASN A 43 2.36 4.33 -4.35
C ASN A 43 3.26 4.09 -3.13
N ILE A 44 2.68 3.95 -1.93
CA ILE A 44 3.41 3.64 -0.70
C ILE A 44 4.10 2.28 -0.81
N ALA A 45 3.38 1.25 -1.25
CA ALA A 45 3.92 -0.10 -1.46
C ALA A 45 5.11 -0.07 -2.45
N HIS A 46 4.99 0.69 -3.54
CA HIS A 46 6.09 0.89 -4.48
C HIS A 46 7.31 1.56 -3.83
N ASN A 47 7.12 2.65 -3.09
CA ASN A 47 8.22 3.34 -2.40
C ASN A 47 8.90 2.45 -1.35
N LEU A 48 8.15 1.62 -0.63
CA LEU A 48 8.70 0.61 0.27
C LEU A 48 9.54 -0.43 -0.47
N ALA A 49 9.11 -0.86 -1.66
CA ALA A 49 9.88 -1.77 -2.50
C ALA A 49 11.23 -1.18 -2.93
N VAL A 50 11.22 0.08 -3.36
CA VAL A 50 12.46 0.80 -3.75
C VAL A 50 13.39 0.97 -2.55
N ARG A 51 12.84 1.35 -1.39
CA ARG A 51 13.63 1.54 -0.15
C ARG A 51 14.26 0.25 0.32
N LEU A 52 13.48 -0.82 0.42
CA LEU A 52 13.95 -2.10 0.95
C LEU A 52 14.82 -2.84 -0.06
N ARG A 53 14.59 -2.72 -1.37
CA ARG A 53 15.29 -3.46 -2.42
C ARG A 53 15.15 -4.99 -2.29
N ALA A 54 15.42 -5.69 -3.38
CA ALA A 54 15.41 -7.15 -3.36
C ALA A 54 16.52 -7.70 -2.46
N GLY A 55 16.15 -8.56 -1.50
CA GLY A 55 17.11 -9.26 -0.64
C GLY A 55 17.68 -8.44 0.51
N SER A 56 17.10 -7.29 0.88
CA SER A 56 17.59 -6.54 2.03
C SER A 56 17.48 -7.34 3.34
N PRO A 57 18.54 -7.31 4.17
CA PRO A 57 18.54 -7.98 5.46
C PRO A 57 17.78 -7.20 6.56
N GLU A 58 17.32 -5.98 6.28
CA GLU A 58 16.74 -5.07 7.31
C GLU A 58 15.49 -5.61 8.01
N LEU A 59 14.75 -6.49 7.32
CA LEU A 59 13.51 -7.07 7.81
C LEU A 59 13.67 -8.49 8.35
N VAL A 60 14.86 -9.11 8.27
CA VAL A 60 15.08 -10.48 8.77
C VAL A 60 14.58 -10.61 10.22
N PRO A 61 13.77 -11.65 10.54
CA PRO A 61 13.44 -12.83 9.72
C PRO A 61 12.29 -12.66 8.72
N VAL A 62 11.62 -11.51 8.68
CA VAL A 62 10.54 -11.23 7.73
C VAL A 62 11.07 -11.14 6.30
N ARG A 63 10.50 -11.94 5.40
CA ARG A 63 10.85 -11.98 3.99
C ARG A 63 9.67 -11.54 3.13
N VAL A 64 9.81 -10.34 2.56
CA VAL A 64 8.90 -9.84 1.54
C VAL A 64 9.18 -10.58 0.23
N LYS A 65 8.17 -11.30 -0.28
CA LYS A 65 8.22 -12.10 -1.51
C LYS A 65 7.77 -11.32 -2.74
N GLY A 66 7.00 -10.27 -2.56
CA GLY A 66 6.51 -9.46 -3.66
C GLY A 66 5.63 -8.30 -3.20
N TYR A 67 5.31 -7.46 -4.18
CA TYR A 67 4.46 -6.29 -4.02
C TYR A 67 3.29 -6.40 -5.00
N VAL A 68 2.08 -6.10 -4.54
CA VAL A 68 0.86 -6.12 -5.37
C VAL A 68 0.32 -4.70 -5.44
N LEU A 69 0.46 -4.07 -6.60
CA LEU A 69 0.11 -2.67 -6.81
C LEU A 69 -1.22 -2.60 -7.57
N LEU A 70 -2.29 -2.17 -6.89
CA LEU A 70 -3.64 -2.12 -7.45
C LEU A 70 -3.94 -0.68 -7.89
N ALA A 71 -3.96 -0.42 -9.20
CA ALA A 71 -4.15 0.94 -9.73
C ALA A 71 -3.33 2.01 -8.96
N PRO A 72 -2.00 1.83 -8.82
CA PRO A 72 -1.19 2.70 -7.99
C PRO A 72 -1.22 4.14 -8.50
N PHE A 73 -1.42 5.09 -7.59
CA PHE A 73 -1.49 6.50 -7.92
C PHE A 73 -0.08 7.07 -8.12
N PHE A 74 0.26 7.39 -9.35
CA PHE A 74 1.48 8.09 -9.73
C PHE A 74 1.11 9.34 -10.52
N GLY A 75 1.92 10.38 -10.39
CA GLY A 75 1.81 11.61 -11.16
C GLY A 75 3.19 12.18 -11.44
N GLY A 76 3.25 13.21 -12.28
CA GLY A 76 4.46 13.93 -12.61
C GLY A 76 4.17 15.28 -13.26
N ASP A 77 5.22 16.06 -13.51
CA ASP A 77 5.09 17.42 -14.06
C ASP A 77 4.55 17.45 -15.50
N VAL A 78 4.65 16.32 -16.21
CA VAL A 78 4.18 16.17 -17.59
C VAL A 78 3.13 15.08 -17.62
N LEU A 79 1.97 15.40 -18.21
CA LEU A 79 0.90 14.43 -18.42
C LEU A 79 1.42 13.24 -19.22
N THR A 80 1.15 12.05 -18.71
CA THR A 80 1.27 10.82 -19.48
C THR A 80 0.21 10.80 -20.57
N ARG A 81 0.44 9.97 -21.59
CA ARG A 81 -0.55 9.77 -22.67
C ARG A 81 -1.91 9.31 -22.13
N SER A 82 -1.91 8.42 -21.14
CA SER A 82 -3.15 7.91 -20.52
C SER A 82 -3.93 8.99 -19.77
N GLU A 83 -3.24 9.96 -19.16
CA GLU A 83 -3.90 11.08 -18.49
C GLU A 83 -4.46 12.08 -19.52
N ALA A 84 -3.67 12.40 -20.56
CA ALA A 84 -4.07 13.35 -21.60
C ALA A 84 -5.23 12.86 -22.47
N GLU A 85 -5.26 11.56 -22.79
CA GLU A 85 -6.30 10.91 -23.60
C GLU A 85 -7.44 10.33 -22.73
N GLY A 86 -7.39 10.49 -21.41
CA GLY A 86 -8.33 9.90 -20.47
C GLY A 86 -9.76 10.48 -20.58
N PRO A 87 -10.80 9.70 -20.21
CA PRO A 87 -12.18 10.18 -20.21
C PRO A 87 -12.35 11.38 -19.28
N LYS A 88 -13.04 12.43 -19.74
CA LYS A 88 -13.29 13.63 -18.93
C LYS A 88 -14.26 13.39 -17.76
N ASP A 89 -15.09 12.37 -17.88
CA ASP A 89 -16.02 11.89 -16.84
C ASP A 89 -15.39 10.82 -15.93
N ALA A 90 -14.10 10.50 -16.12
CA ALA A 90 -13.40 9.60 -15.23
C ALA A 90 -13.40 10.16 -13.80
N PHE A 91 -13.56 9.25 -12.84
CA PHE A 91 -13.61 9.57 -11.41
C PHE A 91 -12.37 10.37 -10.94
N LEU A 92 -11.18 10.10 -11.51
CA LEU A 92 -9.94 10.85 -11.32
C LEU A 92 -9.36 11.23 -12.69
N ASN A 93 -9.87 12.29 -13.30
CA ASN A 93 -9.28 12.86 -14.51
C ASN A 93 -8.17 13.89 -14.17
N TRP A 94 -7.32 14.20 -15.15
CA TRP A 94 -6.17 15.08 -14.93
C TRP A 94 -6.56 16.52 -14.52
N GLU A 95 -7.67 17.06 -15.04
CA GLU A 95 -8.13 18.40 -14.68
C GLU A 95 -8.55 18.48 -13.21
N LEU A 96 -9.18 17.43 -12.68
CA LEU A 96 -9.54 17.32 -11.28
C LEU A 96 -8.31 17.19 -10.38
N ILE A 97 -7.32 16.41 -10.82
CA ILE A 97 -6.05 16.23 -10.09
C ILE A 97 -5.27 17.55 -10.04
N ASP A 98 -5.18 18.28 -11.16
CA ASP A 98 -4.45 19.54 -11.27
C ASP A 98 -5.09 20.68 -10.44
N ARG A 99 -6.42 20.69 -10.35
CA ARG A 99 -7.17 21.68 -9.54
C ARG A 99 -7.09 21.43 -8.04
N SER A 100 -6.55 20.31 -7.60
CA SER A 100 -6.34 19.98 -6.19
C SER A 100 -4.89 20.33 -5.80
N PRO A 101 -4.63 21.56 -5.28
CA PRO A 101 -3.27 22.01 -4.93
C PRO A 101 -2.61 21.19 -3.80
N VAL A 102 -3.39 20.33 -3.18
CA VAL A 102 -2.94 19.28 -2.27
C VAL A 102 -3.70 18.05 -2.73
N VAL A 103 -2.98 16.98 -3.09
CA VAL A 103 -3.56 15.66 -3.38
C VAL A 103 -4.47 15.30 -2.20
N THR A 104 -5.74 15.66 -2.34
CA THR A 104 -6.75 15.42 -1.34
C THR A 104 -7.05 13.95 -1.49
N VAL A 105 -6.33 13.14 -0.71
CA VAL A 105 -6.86 11.98 -0.01
C VAL A 105 -8.36 11.82 -0.24
N VAL A 106 -8.75 11.12 -1.30
CA VAL A 106 -10.13 10.67 -1.44
C VAL A 106 -10.16 9.27 -0.87
N CYS A 107 -10.54 9.22 0.41
CA CYS A 107 -10.74 7.98 1.13
C CYS A 107 -12.01 7.31 0.60
N PHE A 108 -11.88 6.20 -0.12
CA PHE A 108 -13.02 5.36 -0.46
C PHE A 108 -13.12 4.18 0.51
N LEU A 109 -14.24 4.14 1.23
CA LEU A 109 -14.74 2.91 1.84
C LEU A 109 -15.36 2.07 0.73
N LEU A 110 -14.59 1.16 0.14
CA LEU A 110 -15.15 0.09 -0.67
C LEU A 110 -15.36 -1.16 0.20
N PRO A 111 -16.58 -1.72 0.26
CA PRO A 111 -16.78 -3.02 0.87
C PRO A 111 -16.07 -4.07 0.01
N ILE A 112 -15.07 -4.74 0.59
CA ILE A 112 -14.40 -5.87 -0.05
C ILE A 112 -15.09 -7.14 0.47
N PHE A 113 -15.67 -7.91 -0.45
CA PHE A 113 -16.24 -9.21 -0.14
C PHE A 113 -15.18 -10.29 -0.33
N ILE A 114 -14.69 -10.86 0.77
CA ILE A 114 -13.83 -12.05 0.76
C ILE A 114 -14.56 -13.13 1.55
N LEU A 115 -14.82 -14.27 0.89
CA LEU A 115 -15.41 -15.48 1.49
C LEU A 115 -16.74 -15.23 2.23
N GLY A 116 -17.60 -14.36 1.71
CA GLY A 116 -18.96 -14.14 2.23
C GLY A 116 -19.06 -13.31 3.51
N HIS A 117 -17.95 -12.73 3.99
CA HIS A 117 -17.94 -11.82 5.14
C HIS A 117 -17.61 -10.39 4.71
N VAL A 118 -18.33 -9.42 5.29
CA VAL A 118 -18.09 -7.99 5.08
C VAL A 118 -16.95 -7.56 5.99
N TRP A 119 -15.83 -7.15 5.38
CA TRP A 119 -14.71 -6.54 6.09
C TRP A 119 -14.71 -5.03 5.88
N PHE A 120 -14.55 -4.27 6.96
CA PHE A 120 -14.32 -2.83 6.89
C PHE A 120 -12.81 -2.59 6.99
N ALA A 121 -12.16 -2.27 5.87
CA ALA A 121 -10.79 -1.77 5.88
C ALA A 121 -10.81 -0.26 6.15
N PHE A 122 -10.14 0.18 7.21
CA PHE A 122 -9.84 1.60 7.43
C PHE A 122 -8.66 1.97 6.55
N PHE A 123 -8.91 2.74 5.51
CA PHE A 123 -7.83 3.41 4.78
C PHE A 123 -7.49 4.69 5.54
N PHE A 124 -6.35 4.70 6.20
CA PHE A 124 -5.71 5.95 6.60
C PHE A 124 -4.94 6.47 5.39
N PHE A 125 -5.20 7.72 5.05
CA PHE A 125 -4.34 8.49 4.19
C PHE A 125 -3.73 9.58 5.09
N PHE A 126 -2.41 9.69 5.05
CA PHE A 126 -1.59 10.58 5.88
C PHE A 126 -1.89 12.06 5.66
#